data_AF-A0A024UTN8-F1
#
_entry.id   AF-A0A024UTN8-F1
#
_cell.length_a   1.000
_cell.length_b   1.000
_cell.length_c   1.000
_cell.angle_alpha   90.00
_cell.angle_beta   90.00
_cell.angle_gamma   90.00
#
_symmetry.space_group_name_H-M   'P 1'
#
loop_
_entity.id
_entity.type
_entity.pdbx_description
1 polymer ?
#
loop_
_entity_poly.entity_id
_entity_poly.type
_entity_poly.pdbx_seq_one_letter_code
_entity_poly.pdbx_strand_id
1 'polypeptide(L)'
;MPSVVQVGGAAAARWPELTWDAVDADVNLLTSNINIRVAPPVSSQEEYTDPSSEKLELIARNIFHVHQTLGEAITRVHSEAGLIRVIQCFLAQQGIDTDQFDKADQWLRANASEWSFHSGDDGTEGLLLCIRDDIHSATSKTEFLQHFEAALQPSVSFPVHNRIPREPSSSTVLGNIPLVSDAEAFQDAKDIKRDQVTINGILLPGVVGYDTLVRALTDEIQRVAVAFRPSYAGFASTYEEMAKRILHSINRTESGGGSYEVLSSLVSPASTPSLVLIRPNSKAATPLRVHIDMGPYEDRDGGSGWLFGLRTVVTAETSYVLCDADDPTTEWVTVQAKYVNRLAFSFGMSPFTSESRGAREDGGHVQLMRH
;
A
#
# COMPACT_ATOMS: atom_id res chain seq x y z
N MET A 1 -51.50 23.05 -29.29
CA MET A 1 -50.23 23.81 -29.30
C MET A 1 -49.95 24.29 -27.88
N PRO A 2 -49.03 23.62 -27.17
CA PRO A 2 -48.30 24.28 -26.11
C PRO A 2 -46.77 24.18 -26.33
N SER A 3 -46.11 25.19 -25.79
CA SER A 3 -44.73 25.60 -26.00
C SER A 3 -43.70 24.64 -25.41
N VAL A 4 -42.61 24.40 -26.15
CA VAL A 4 -41.41 23.73 -25.66
C VAL A 4 -40.56 24.74 -24.89
N VAL A 5 -40.34 24.49 -23.61
CA VAL A 5 -39.34 25.17 -22.79
C VAL A 5 -37.99 24.52 -23.06
N GLN A 6 -37.05 25.28 -23.64
CA GLN A 6 -35.64 24.90 -23.71
C GLN A 6 -35.04 24.95 -22.30
N VAL A 7 -34.66 23.78 -21.77
CA VAL A 7 -33.77 23.70 -20.61
C VAL A 7 -32.33 23.74 -21.16
N GLY A 8 -31.58 24.75 -20.74
CA GLY A 8 -30.19 24.96 -21.13
C GLY A 8 -29.33 23.76 -20.79
N GLY A 9 -28.63 23.24 -21.81
CA GLY A 9 -27.60 22.22 -21.63
C GLY A 9 -26.44 22.80 -20.82
N ALA A 10 -26.15 22.18 -19.68
CA ALA A 10 -24.88 22.37 -19.01
C ALA A 10 -23.76 21.97 -19.98
N ALA A 11 -22.88 22.92 -20.30
CA ALA A 11 -21.68 22.63 -21.05
C ALA A 11 -20.88 21.56 -20.27
N ALA A 12 -20.77 20.36 -20.82
CA ALA A 12 -19.84 19.36 -20.35
C ALA A 12 -18.46 20.01 -20.32
N ALA A 13 -17.85 20.09 -19.13
CA ALA A 13 -16.50 20.61 -18.95
C ALA A 13 -15.55 19.77 -19.82
N ARG A 14 -15.23 20.27 -21.02
CA ARG A 14 -14.21 19.69 -21.88
C ARG A 14 -12.88 19.87 -21.18
N TRP A 15 -12.18 18.75 -21.07
CA TRP A 15 -10.86 18.64 -20.47
C TRP A 15 -9.87 19.64 -21.13
N PRO A 16 -8.86 20.13 -20.40
CA PRO A 16 -7.65 20.59 -21.04
C PRO A 16 -7.02 19.39 -21.74
N GLU A 17 -6.95 19.43 -23.07
CA GLU A 17 -6.24 18.44 -23.87
C GLU A 17 -4.74 18.61 -23.56
N LEU A 18 -4.20 17.69 -22.76
CA LEU A 18 -2.75 17.55 -22.63
C LEU A 18 -2.25 17.04 -23.98
N THR A 19 -1.62 17.92 -24.76
CA THR A 19 -1.07 17.56 -26.06
C THR A 19 0.20 16.74 -25.86
N TRP A 20 0.50 15.85 -26.81
CA TRP A 20 1.77 15.11 -26.82
C TRP A 20 2.98 16.05 -26.78
N ASP A 21 2.85 17.27 -27.30
CA ASP A 21 3.87 18.32 -27.21
C ASP A 21 4.17 18.75 -25.77
N ALA A 22 3.19 18.73 -24.87
CA ALA A 22 3.40 19.06 -23.45
C ALA A 22 4.14 17.93 -22.72
N VAL A 23 3.80 16.68 -23.05
CA VAL A 23 4.49 15.48 -22.54
C VAL A 23 5.94 15.44 -23.04
N ASP A 24 6.16 15.71 -24.33
CA ASP A 24 7.49 15.79 -24.92
C ASP A 24 8.30 16.96 -24.37
N ALA A 25 7.67 18.11 -24.07
CA ALA A 25 8.35 19.25 -23.43
C ALA A 25 8.87 18.90 -22.03
N ASP A 26 8.10 18.15 -21.24
CA ASP A 26 8.48 17.74 -19.89
C ASP A 26 9.54 16.61 -19.91
N VAL A 27 9.42 15.66 -20.83
CA VAL A 27 10.45 14.64 -21.10
C VAL A 27 11.76 15.29 -21.58
N ASN A 28 11.66 16.32 -22.43
CA ASN A 28 12.81 17.11 -22.87
C ASN A 28 13.43 17.89 -21.71
N LEU A 29 12.63 18.47 -20.81
CA LEU A 29 13.11 19.17 -19.60
C LEU A 29 13.93 18.26 -18.67
N LEU A 30 13.52 16.99 -18.55
CA LEU A 30 14.21 15.96 -17.77
C LEU A 30 15.50 15.47 -18.43
N THR A 31 15.56 15.47 -19.76
CA THR A 31 16.73 15.01 -20.53
C THR A 31 17.71 16.13 -20.88
N SER A 32 17.25 17.39 -20.96
CA SER A 32 18.06 18.56 -21.31
C SER A 32 18.93 19.08 -20.16
N ASN A 33 18.65 18.71 -18.91
CA ASN A 33 19.43 19.12 -17.74
C ASN A 33 20.71 18.31 -17.48
N ILE A 34 21.08 17.41 -18.40
CA ILE A 34 22.41 16.75 -18.36
C ILE A 34 23.52 17.70 -18.86
N ASN A 35 23.20 18.87 -19.42
CA ASN A 35 24.19 19.84 -19.92
C ASN A 35 23.89 21.29 -19.54
N ILE A 36 23.88 21.63 -18.25
CA ILE A 36 24.07 23.04 -17.85
C ILE A 36 25.56 23.30 -17.64
N ARG A 37 26.17 23.95 -18.63
CA ARG A 37 27.44 24.66 -18.47
C ARG A 37 27.27 25.74 -17.40
N VAL A 38 28.10 25.67 -16.37
CA VAL A 38 28.24 26.68 -15.31
C VAL A 38 28.46 28.06 -15.94
N ALA A 39 27.59 29.02 -15.61
CA ALA A 39 27.76 30.43 -15.97
C ALA A 39 28.90 31.06 -15.14
N PRO A 40 29.68 32.01 -15.69
CA PRO A 40 30.80 32.62 -14.98
C PRO A 40 30.30 33.57 -13.87
N PRO A 41 31.08 33.76 -12.78
CA PRO A 41 30.66 34.57 -11.65
C PRO A 41 30.70 36.06 -11.99
N VAL A 42 29.65 36.78 -11.58
CA VAL A 42 29.62 38.25 -11.55
C VAL A 42 30.11 38.71 -10.17
N SER A 43 30.98 39.73 -10.18
CA SER A 43 31.73 40.25 -9.03
C SER A 43 31.00 41.35 -8.25
N SER A 44 31.19 41.29 -6.92
CA SER A 44 31.18 42.37 -5.87
C SER A 44 29.82 43.01 -5.52
N GLN A 45 29.42 43.30 -4.26
CA GLN A 45 30.08 43.62 -2.96
C GLN A 45 29.20 43.10 -1.79
N GLU A 46 29.74 42.33 -0.84
CA GLU A 46 30.06 42.63 0.59
C GLU A 46 28.89 42.89 1.57
N GLU A 47 28.59 41.88 2.40
CA GLU A 47 28.43 42.02 3.87
C GLU A 47 28.91 40.70 4.54
N TYR A 48 29.62 40.82 5.67
CA TYR A 48 30.53 39.78 6.21
C TYR A 48 29.82 38.80 7.16
N THR A 49 29.18 37.79 6.61
CA THR A 49 28.94 36.47 7.24
C THR A 49 29.91 35.49 6.57
N ASP A 50 30.44 34.48 7.27
CA ASP A 50 31.40 33.52 6.68
C ASP A 50 30.83 32.99 5.35
N PRO A 51 31.35 33.50 4.21
CA PRO A 51 30.63 33.42 2.94
C PRO A 51 30.70 32.02 2.36
N SER A 52 31.56 31.16 2.91
CA SER A 52 31.60 29.74 2.61
C SER A 52 30.42 28.98 3.22
N SER A 53 30.03 29.28 4.47
CA SER A 53 29.01 28.53 5.18
C SER A 53 27.61 28.82 4.65
N GLU A 54 27.27 30.10 4.42
CA GLU A 54 25.97 30.49 3.87
C GLU A 54 25.80 30.07 2.40
N LYS A 55 26.88 30.14 1.60
CA LYS A 55 26.85 29.59 0.24
C LYS A 55 26.72 28.08 0.24
N LEU A 56 27.39 27.37 1.15
CA LEU A 56 27.23 25.92 1.29
C LEU A 56 25.82 25.54 1.73
N GLU A 57 25.21 26.26 2.66
CA GLU A 57 23.81 26.04 3.06
C GLU A 57 22.83 26.35 1.94
N LEU A 58 23.05 27.42 1.17
CA LEU A 58 22.22 27.76 0.02
C LEU A 58 22.36 26.72 -1.10
N ILE A 59 23.58 26.27 -1.38
CA ILE A 59 23.85 25.20 -2.34
C ILE A 59 23.22 23.89 -1.87
N ALA A 60 23.35 23.54 -0.59
CA ALA A 60 22.72 22.36 -0.01
C ALA A 60 21.19 22.44 -0.10
N ARG A 61 20.56 23.56 0.28
CA ARG A 61 19.11 23.76 0.14
C ARG A 61 18.67 23.65 -1.32
N ASN A 62 19.42 24.21 -2.26
CA ASN A 62 19.10 24.11 -3.68
C ASN A 62 19.28 22.67 -4.19
N ILE A 63 20.31 21.95 -3.76
CA ILE A 63 20.51 20.53 -4.10
C ILE A 63 19.38 19.68 -3.53
N PHE A 64 19.02 19.86 -2.26
CA PHE A 64 17.92 19.13 -1.64
C PHE A 64 16.57 19.48 -2.27
N HIS A 65 16.33 20.75 -2.59
CA HIS A 65 15.13 21.19 -3.28
C HIS A 65 15.06 20.60 -4.68
N VAL A 66 16.12 20.69 -5.48
CA VAL A 66 16.19 20.07 -6.81
C VAL A 66 16.04 18.56 -6.70
N HIS A 67 16.64 17.91 -5.71
CA HIS A 67 16.54 16.47 -5.55
C HIS A 67 15.13 16.04 -5.11
N GLN A 68 14.49 16.81 -4.23
CA GLN A 68 13.10 16.63 -3.85
C GLN A 68 12.17 16.84 -5.04
N THR A 69 12.32 17.95 -5.78
CA THR A 69 11.53 18.25 -6.97
C THR A 69 11.76 17.22 -8.07
N LEU A 70 12.98 16.71 -8.23
CA LEU A 70 13.31 15.63 -9.16
C LEU A 70 12.72 14.29 -8.69
N GLY A 71 12.74 13.99 -7.38
CA GLY A 71 12.10 12.81 -6.83
C GLY A 71 10.57 12.86 -6.99
N GLU A 72 9.96 14.02 -6.73
CA GLU A 72 8.54 14.29 -6.99
C GLU A 72 8.23 14.19 -8.49
N ALA A 73 9.08 14.72 -9.37
CA ALA A 73 8.93 14.64 -10.81
C ALA A 73 9.11 13.21 -11.34
N ILE A 74 10.08 12.43 -10.84
CA ILE A 74 10.27 11.02 -11.20
C ILE A 74 9.08 10.19 -10.74
N THR A 75 8.59 10.41 -9.51
CA THR A 75 7.41 9.72 -8.98
C THR A 75 6.17 10.09 -9.78
N ARG A 76 6.03 11.37 -10.14
CA ARG A 76 4.97 11.86 -11.02
C ARG A 76 5.07 11.24 -12.42
N VAL A 77 6.23 11.23 -13.05
CA VAL A 77 6.44 10.63 -14.38
C VAL A 77 6.24 9.12 -14.35
N HIS A 78 6.63 8.39 -13.30
CA HIS A 78 6.34 6.95 -13.19
C HIS A 78 4.84 6.67 -13.03
N SER A 79 4.15 7.46 -12.20
CA SER A 79 2.70 7.33 -12.00
C SER A 79 1.91 7.82 -13.23
N GLU A 80 2.38 8.85 -13.93
CA GLU A 80 1.80 9.39 -15.16
C GLU A 80 2.14 8.54 -16.39
N ALA A 81 3.32 7.92 -16.50
CA ALA A 81 3.64 6.96 -17.56
C ALA A 81 2.80 5.68 -17.40
N GLY A 82 2.58 5.24 -16.16
CA GLY A 82 1.59 4.23 -15.82
C GLY A 82 0.20 4.64 -16.29
N LEU A 83 -0.25 5.85 -15.93
CA LEU A 83 -1.54 6.40 -16.35
C LEU A 83 -1.67 6.54 -17.89
N ILE A 84 -0.63 6.99 -18.59
CA ILE A 84 -0.60 7.17 -20.06
C ILE A 84 -0.70 5.82 -20.77
N ARG A 85 0.02 4.80 -20.30
CA ARG A 85 -0.02 3.45 -20.89
C ARG A 85 -1.31 2.73 -20.58
N VAL A 86 -1.81 2.95 -19.38
CA VAL A 86 -3.14 2.53 -18.98
C VAL A 86 -4.14 3.21 -19.94
N ILE A 87 -4.17 4.55 -20.08
CA ILE A 87 -4.97 5.30 -21.08
C ILE A 87 -4.84 4.73 -22.52
N GLN A 88 -3.64 4.38 -22.96
CA GLN A 88 -3.40 3.73 -24.26
C GLN A 88 -4.13 2.38 -24.39
N CYS A 89 -4.15 1.54 -23.35
CA CYS A 89 -4.95 0.30 -23.32
C CYS A 89 -6.46 0.55 -23.47
N PHE A 90 -6.99 1.63 -22.89
CA PHE A 90 -8.41 1.97 -23.03
C PHE A 90 -8.76 2.42 -24.45
N LEU A 91 -7.91 3.26 -25.05
CA LEU A 91 -8.08 3.68 -26.44
C LEU A 91 -8.04 2.47 -27.38
N ALA A 92 -7.20 1.47 -27.09
CA ALA A 92 -7.14 0.21 -27.81
C ALA A 92 -8.39 -0.66 -27.66
N GLN A 93 -8.98 -0.76 -26.45
CA GLN A 93 -10.26 -1.48 -26.23
C GLN A 93 -11.45 -0.89 -27.01
N GLN A 94 -11.37 0.40 -27.39
CA GLN A 94 -12.35 1.07 -28.25
C GLN A 94 -12.10 0.82 -29.75
N GLY A 95 -11.18 -0.07 -30.12
CA GLY A 95 -10.89 -0.45 -31.50
C GLY A 95 -9.75 0.33 -32.17
N ILE A 96 -8.88 0.97 -31.39
CA ILE A 96 -7.70 1.70 -31.89
C ILE A 96 -6.42 0.93 -31.53
N ASP A 97 -6.08 -0.03 -32.41
CA ASP A 97 -4.81 -0.78 -32.51
C ASP A 97 -4.39 -1.71 -31.35
N THR A 98 -4.19 -2.99 -31.66
CA THR A 98 -4.03 -4.11 -30.71
C THR A 98 -2.59 -4.39 -30.27
N ASP A 99 -1.58 -3.95 -31.03
CA ASP A 99 -0.15 -4.24 -30.76
C ASP A 99 0.41 -3.51 -29.52
N GLN A 100 -0.35 -2.57 -28.96
CA GLN A 100 0.04 -1.78 -27.79
C GLN A 100 -0.40 -2.43 -26.46
N PHE A 101 -1.36 -3.36 -26.49
CA PHE A 101 -1.88 -4.04 -25.30
C PHE A 101 -0.80 -4.87 -24.60
N ASP A 102 -0.10 -5.73 -25.35
CA ASP A 102 0.92 -6.61 -24.79
C ASP A 102 2.10 -5.83 -24.19
N LYS A 103 2.47 -4.70 -24.80
CA LYS A 103 3.57 -3.84 -24.32
C LYS A 103 3.21 -3.08 -23.04
N ALA A 104 1.96 -2.66 -22.91
CA ALA A 104 1.49 -1.96 -21.73
C ALA A 104 1.29 -2.94 -20.55
N ASP A 105 0.69 -4.10 -20.79
CA ASP A 105 0.57 -5.16 -19.79
C ASP A 105 1.95 -5.67 -19.33
N GLN A 106 2.88 -5.93 -20.26
CA GLN A 106 4.25 -6.32 -19.91
C GLN A 106 4.97 -5.25 -19.07
N TRP A 107 4.77 -3.97 -19.38
CA TRP A 107 5.36 -2.90 -18.59
C TRP A 107 4.74 -2.81 -17.19
N LEU A 108 3.41 -2.93 -17.06
CA LEU A 108 2.71 -2.90 -15.77
C LEU A 108 3.11 -4.08 -14.89
N ARG A 109 3.20 -5.29 -15.47
CA ARG A 109 3.76 -6.46 -14.77
C ARG A 109 5.21 -6.26 -14.34
N ALA A 110 6.02 -5.55 -15.13
CA ALA A 110 7.42 -5.30 -14.80
C ALA A 110 7.63 -4.16 -13.77
N ASN A 111 6.70 -3.20 -13.69
CA ASN A 111 6.88 -1.97 -12.90
C ASN A 111 5.86 -1.79 -11.76
N ALA A 112 4.86 -2.66 -11.68
CA ALA A 112 3.86 -2.70 -10.60
C ALA A 112 3.53 -4.16 -10.22
N SER A 113 4.52 -5.07 -10.32
CA SER A 113 4.40 -6.48 -9.95
C SER A 113 3.88 -6.69 -8.51
N GLU A 114 4.19 -5.76 -7.62
CA GLU A 114 3.72 -5.77 -6.24
C GLU A 114 2.25 -5.35 -6.11
N TRP A 115 1.58 -4.99 -7.20
CA TRP A 115 0.15 -4.73 -7.28
C TRP A 115 -0.55 -5.61 -8.32
N SER A 116 0.10 -6.64 -8.86
CA SER A 116 -0.57 -7.70 -9.63
C SER A 116 -1.09 -8.81 -8.72
N PHE A 117 -2.20 -9.44 -9.13
CA PHE A 117 -2.60 -10.75 -8.66
C PHE A 117 -1.55 -11.77 -9.06
N HIS A 118 -1.04 -12.49 -8.07
CA HIS A 118 -0.27 -13.68 -8.34
C HIS A 118 -1.28 -14.80 -8.61
N SER A 119 -1.92 -14.76 -9.79
CA SER A 119 -2.76 -15.86 -10.28
C SER A 119 -1.84 -16.99 -10.75
N GLY A 120 -1.30 -17.76 -9.82
CA GLY A 120 -0.43 -18.87 -10.15
C GLY A 120 0.53 -19.16 -9.01
N ASP A 121 0.02 -19.83 -7.99
CA ASP A 121 0.87 -20.32 -6.91
C ASP A 121 0.67 -21.79 -6.58
N ASP A 122 0.47 -22.58 -7.65
CA ASP A 122 0.55 -24.05 -7.60
C ASP A 122 1.90 -24.52 -6.99
N GLY A 123 2.92 -23.65 -6.98
CA GLY A 123 4.24 -23.90 -6.38
C GLY A 123 4.39 -23.44 -4.92
N THR A 124 4.02 -22.20 -4.56
CA THR A 124 4.23 -21.72 -3.18
C THR A 124 3.23 -22.33 -2.22
N GLU A 125 1.98 -22.61 -2.62
CA GLU A 125 1.06 -23.33 -1.73
C GLU A 125 1.62 -24.70 -1.35
N GLY A 126 2.16 -25.43 -2.34
CA GLY A 126 2.88 -26.69 -2.10
C GLY A 126 4.09 -26.53 -1.18
N LEU A 127 4.91 -25.49 -1.38
CA LEU A 127 6.04 -25.19 -0.50
C LEU A 127 5.61 -24.88 0.95
N LEU A 128 4.58 -24.05 1.14
CA LEU A 128 4.08 -23.70 2.47
C LEU A 128 3.49 -24.92 3.18
N LEU A 129 2.80 -25.79 2.43
CA LEU A 129 2.32 -27.08 2.94
C LEU A 129 3.48 -27.98 3.36
N CYS A 130 4.52 -28.11 2.52
CA CYS A 130 5.72 -28.88 2.88
C CYS A 130 6.39 -28.34 4.16
N ILE A 131 6.58 -27.02 4.27
CA ILE A 131 7.16 -26.39 5.47
C ILE A 131 6.32 -26.72 6.70
N ARG A 132 4.98 -26.60 6.60
CA ARG A 132 4.07 -26.91 7.70
C ARG A 132 4.15 -28.39 8.09
N ASP A 133 4.08 -29.29 7.12
CA ASP A 133 4.04 -30.72 7.36
C ASP A 133 5.39 -31.21 7.95
N ASP A 134 6.52 -30.63 7.51
CA ASP A 134 7.84 -30.84 8.11
C ASP A 134 7.88 -30.42 9.59
N ILE A 135 7.36 -29.22 9.90
CA ILE A 135 7.27 -28.73 11.30
C ILE A 135 6.36 -29.64 12.13
N HIS A 136 5.23 -30.08 11.58
CA HIS A 136 4.28 -30.97 12.26
C HIS A 136 4.84 -32.38 12.48
N SER A 137 5.78 -32.82 11.65
CA SER A 137 6.44 -34.12 11.76
C SER A 137 7.51 -34.18 12.87
N ALA A 138 7.96 -33.02 13.35
CA ALA A 138 8.99 -32.95 14.38
C ALA A 138 8.53 -33.63 15.68
N THR A 139 9.42 -34.41 16.28
CA THR A 139 9.17 -35.12 17.55
C THR A 139 10.03 -34.61 18.70
N SER A 140 10.99 -33.74 18.40
CA SER A 140 11.93 -33.17 19.36
C SER A 140 12.17 -31.68 19.10
N LYS A 141 12.66 -30.97 20.12
CA LYS A 141 13.07 -29.57 20.02
C LYS A 141 14.06 -29.32 18.86
N THR A 142 15.05 -30.20 18.70
CA THR A 142 16.10 -30.03 17.68
C THR A 142 15.53 -30.15 16.28
N GLU A 143 14.70 -31.16 16.02
CA GLU A 143 14.00 -31.34 14.74
C GLU A 143 13.06 -30.15 14.47
N PHE A 144 12.27 -29.75 15.47
CA PHE A 144 11.35 -28.62 15.35
C PHE A 144 12.10 -27.35 14.92
N LEU A 145 13.18 -26.99 15.62
CA LEU A 145 13.95 -25.79 15.29
C LEU A 145 14.60 -25.87 13.91
N GLN A 146 15.04 -27.06 13.48
CA GLN A 146 15.60 -27.26 12.16
C GLN A 146 14.56 -27.05 11.05
N HIS A 147 13.37 -27.65 11.18
CA HIS A 147 12.29 -27.47 10.22
C HIS A 147 11.72 -26.03 10.24
N PHE A 148 11.60 -25.44 11.43
CA PHE A 148 11.07 -24.10 11.62
C PHE A 148 11.96 -23.01 10.99
N GLU A 149 13.26 -23.25 10.83
CA GLU A 149 14.18 -22.31 10.16
C GLU A 149 13.80 -22.06 8.68
N ALA A 150 13.11 -23.01 8.03
CA ALA A 150 12.58 -22.83 6.68
C ALA A 150 11.44 -21.80 6.65
N ALA A 151 10.59 -21.77 7.69
CA ALA A 151 9.51 -20.79 7.82
C ALA A 151 10.02 -19.36 8.11
N LEU A 152 11.26 -19.21 8.58
CA LEU A 152 11.90 -17.93 8.87
C LEU A 152 12.63 -17.31 7.66
N GLN A 153 12.62 -17.96 6.50
CA GLN A 153 13.31 -17.45 5.31
C GLN A 153 12.63 -16.16 4.79
N PRO A 154 13.40 -15.12 4.39
CA PRO A 154 12.83 -13.86 3.92
C PRO A 154 11.93 -13.99 2.68
N SER A 155 12.09 -15.05 1.88
CA SER A 155 11.25 -15.31 0.70
C SER A 155 9.93 -16.01 1.04
N VAL A 156 9.73 -16.46 2.29
CA VAL A 156 8.54 -17.20 2.72
C VAL A 156 7.56 -16.23 3.38
N SER A 157 6.33 -16.22 2.88
CA SER A 157 5.23 -15.45 3.46
C SER A 157 3.95 -16.26 3.43
N PHE A 158 3.25 -16.31 4.56
CA PHE A 158 2.05 -17.12 4.73
C PHE A 158 0.80 -16.25 4.54
N PRO A 159 -0.14 -16.64 3.66
CA PRO A 159 -1.42 -15.95 3.53
C PRO A 159 -2.28 -16.11 4.79
N VAL A 160 -3.01 -15.06 5.17
CA VAL A 160 -3.98 -15.09 6.27
C VAL A 160 -5.31 -15.62 5.72
N HIS A 161 -5.67 -16.86 6.08
CA HIS A 161 -6.82 -17.57 5.53
C HIS A 161 -8.19 -17.19 6.12
N ASN A 162 -8.22 -16.43 7.23
CA ASN A 162 -9.45 -16.13 7.97
C ASN A 162 -10.13 -14.84 7.52
N ARG A 163 -10.48 -14.75 6.25
CA ARG A 163 -11.66 -13.97 5.89
C ARG A 163 -12.64 -14.90 5.21
N ILE A 164 -13.66 -15.29 5.97
CA ILE A 164 -14.94 -15.73 5.40
C ILE A 164 -15.19 -14.77 4.23
N PRO A 165 -15.38 -15.26 2.99
CA PRO A 165 -15.77 -14.42 1.89
C PRO A 165 -17.06 -13.72 2.34
N ARG A 166 -16.94 -12.46 2.79
CA ARG A 166 -18.12 -11.63 3.04
C ARG A 166 -18.73 -11.53 1.67
N GLU A 167 -19.92 -12.10 1.50
CA GLU A 167 -20.64 -12.03 0.22
C GLU A 167 -20.53 -10.60 -0.29
N PRO A 168 -20.10 -10.38 -1.55
CA PRO A 168 -19.93 -9.04 -2.07
C PRO A 168 -21.30 -8.36 -2.03
N SER A 169 -21.52 -7.53 -1.01
CA SER A 169 -22.69 -6.68 -0.96
C SER A 169 -22.52 -5.68 -2.08
N SER A 170 -23.29 -5.85 -3.15
CA SER A 170 -23.32 -4.89 -4.25
C SER A 170 -23.62 -3.51 -3.69
N SER A 171 -22.74 -2.54 -3.97
CA SER A 171 -22.85 -1.11 -3.63
C SER A 171 -22.41 -0.70 -2.22
N THR A 172 -21.10 -0.69 -1.97
CA THR A 172 -20.51 0.26 -1.01
C THR A 172 -19.92 1.47 -1.74
N VAL A 173 -19.73 2.60 -1.04
CA VAL A 173 -19.03 3.80 -1.56
C VAL A 173 -17.59 3.48 -1.98
N LEU A 174 -17.00 2.40 -1.43
CA LEU A 174 -15.66 1.92 -1.76
C LEU A 174 -15.70 0.76 -2.77
N GLY A 175 -16.83 0.44 -3.41
CA GLY A 175 -16.94 -0.74 -4.27
C GLY A 175 -17.08 -2.04 -3.46
N ASN A 176 -16.16 -3.00 -3.63
CA ASN A 176 -16.26 -4.34 -3.02
C ASN A 176 -15.69 -4.42 -1.60
N ILE A 177 -15.06 -3.35 -1.08
CA ILE A 177 -14.56 -3.33 0.29
C ILE A 177 -15.68 -2.89 1.25
N PRO A 178 -16.00 -3.69 2.29
CA PRO A 178 -17.01 -3.33 3.28
C PRO A 178 -16.66 -2.04 4.05
N LEU A 179 -17.69 -1.22 4.31
CA LEU A 179 -17.58 -0.08 5.23
C LEU A 179 -17.37 -0.58 6.66
N VAL A 180 -16.70 0.25 7.47
CA VAL A 180 -16.49 -0.02 8.89
C VAL A 180 -17.75 0.40 9.66
N SER A 181 -18.35 -0.53 10.40
CA SER A 181 -19.51 -0.23 11.25
C SER A 181 -19.13 0.57 12.50
N ASP A 182 -20.08 1.26 13.11
CA ASP A 182 -19.85 2.01 14.35
C ASP A 182 -19.30 1.14 15.49
N ALA A 183 -19.73 -0.14 15.54
CA ALA A 183 -19.26 -1.09 16.53
C ALA A 183 -17.80 -1.49 16.29
N GLU A 184 -17.41 -1.73 15.02
CA GLU A 184 -16.02 -1.99 14.64
C GLU A 184 -15.15 -0.76 14.92
N ALA A 185 -15.58 0.44 14.52
CA ALA A 185 -14.88 1.68 14.78
C ALA A 185 -14.69 1.95 16.29
N PHE A 186 -15.67 1.61 17.12
CA PHE A 186 -15.54 1.74 18.58
C PHE A 186 -14.47 0.79 19.16
N GLN A 187 -14.36 -0.44 18.65
CA GLN A 187 -13.30 -1.35 19.08
C GLN A 187 -11.94 -0.86 18.59
N ASP A 188 -11.84 -0.42 17.33
CA ASP A 188 -10.62 0.16 16.76
C ASP A 188 -10.14 1.35 17.60
N ALA A 189 -11.07 2.23 18.01
CA ALA A 189 -10.76 3.37 18.86
C ALA A 189 -10.23 2.99 20.25
N LYS A 190 -10.62 1.84 20.78
CA LYS A 190 -10.13 1.33 22.07
C LYS A 190 -8.73 0.73 21.94
N ASP A 191 -8.46 0.04 20.84
CA ASP A 191 -7.19 -0.63 20.60
C ASP A 191 -6.10 0.37 20.21
N ILE A 192 -6.42 1.28 19.28
CA ILE A 192 -5.45 2.23 18.73
C ILE A 192 -4.87 3.18 19.78
N LYS A 193 -5.59 3.45 20.88
CA LYS A 193 -5.09 4.30 21.99
C LYS A 193 -3.79 3.80 22.60
N ARG A 194 -3.51 2.49 22.48
CA ARG A 194 -2.31 1.83 23.02
C ARG A 194 -1.17 1.76 22.00
N ASP A 195 -1.45 2.12 20.75
CA ASP A 195 -0.55 1.97 19.61
C ASP A 195 0.06 3.30 19.15
N GLN A 196 1.01 3.20 18.24
CA GLN A 196 1.52 4.32 17.47
C GLN A 196 1.33 3.99 15.99
N VAL A 197 1.01 4.99 15.18
CA VAL A 197 0.80 4.83 13.74
C VAL A 197 1.77 5.73 13.01
N THR A 198 2.48 5.20 12.03
CA THR A 198 3.33 5.96 11.11
C THR A 198 2.61 6.05 9.77
N ILE A 199 2.29 7.25 9.31
CA ILE A 199 1.65 7.48 8.00
C ILE A 199 2.68 8.14 7.09
N ASN A 200 3.08 7.45 6.01
CA ASN A 200 4.09 7.95 5.07
C ASN A 200 5.37 8.49 5.74
N GLY A 201 5.78 7.86 6.85
CA GLY A 201 6.97 8.24 7.64
C GLY A 201 6.71 9.18 8.82
N ILE A 202 5.51 9.75 8.95
CA ILE A 202 5.14 10.64 10.06
C ILE A 202 4.56 9.83 11.21
N LEU A 203 5.24 9.84 12.36
CA LEU A 203 4.82 9.11 13.57
C LEU A 203 3.74 9.89 14.34
N LEU A 204 2.61 9.24 14.59
CA LEU A 204 1.49 9.74 15.36
C LEU A 204 1.19 8.80 16.54
N PRO A 205 1.23 9.28 17.79
CA PRO A 205 0.95 8.45 18.95
C PRO A 205 -0.57 8.27 19.09
N GLY A 206 -1.05 7.05 19.32
CA GLY A 206 -2.48 6.74 19.39
C GLY A 206 -3.25 7.40 20.53
N VAL A 207 -2.55 7.94 21.53
CA VAL A 207 -3.14 8.75 22.62
C VAL A 207 -3.89 9.99 22.11
N VAL A 208 -3.58 10.47 20.90
CA VAL A 208 -4.30 11.59 20.23
C VAL A 208 -5.74 11.24 19.85
N GLY A 209 -6.11 9.96 19.92
CA GLY A 209 -7.46 9.46 19.69
C GLY A 209 -7.72 9.05 18.23
N TYR A 210 -8.72 8.19 18.07
CA TYR A 210 -9.13 7.61 16.79
C TYR A 210 -9.48 8.67 15.75
N ASP A 211 -10.34 9.64 16.09
CA ASP A 211 -10.79 10.67 15.15
C ASP A 211 -9.64 11.55 14.64
N THR A 212 -8.63 11.79 15.48
CA THR A 212 -7.44 12.55 15.09
C THR A 212 -6.58 11.76 14.11
N LEU A 213 -6.44 10.44 14.30
CA LEU A 213 -5.73 9.57 13.37
C LEU A 213 -6.48 9.41 12.05
N VAL A 214 -7.81 9.27 12.10
CA VAL A 214 -8.67 9.26 10.91
C VAL A 214 -8.51 10.57 10.14
N ARG A 215 -8.55 11.73 10.82
CA ARG A 215 -8.32 13.02 10.17
C ARG A 215 -6.93 13.11 9.53
N ALA A 216 -5.89 12.68 10.24
CA ALA A 216 -4.52 12.70 9.69
C ALA A 216 -4.37 11.78 8.46
N LEU A 217 -5.00 10.60 8.46
CA LEU A 217 -5.08 9.73 7.29
C LEU A 217 -5.86 10.39 6.15
N THR A 218 -7.02 10.98 6.43
CA THR A 218 -7.85 11.70 5.45
C THR A 218 -7.06 12.84 4.79
N ASP A 219 -6.38 13.65 5.59
CA ASP A 219 -5.55 14.77 5.10
C ASP A 219 -4.41 14.27 4.22
N GLU A 220 -3.77 13.16 4.60
CA GLU A 220 -2.69 12.55 3.82
C GLU A 220 -3.19 11.93 2.51
N ILE A 221 -4.32 11.22 2.53
CA ILE A 221 -4.97 10.68 1.33
C ILE A 221 -5.29 11.83 0.37
N GLN A 222 -5.91 12.90 0.88
CA GLN A 222 -6.21 14.08 0.08
C GLN A 222 -4.94 14.71 -0.47
N ARG A 223 -3.89 14.87 0.33
CA ARG A 223 -2.61 15.44 -0.10
C ARG A 223 -2.01 14.64 -1.24
N VAL A 224 -1.93 13.31 -1.10
CA VAL A 224 -1.40 12.40 -2.11
C VAL A 224 -2.24 12.43 -3.39
N ALA A 225 -3.57 12.35 -3.27
CA ALA A 225 -4.47 12.36 -4.41
C ALA A 225 -4.45 13.70 -5.16
N VAL A 226 -4.48 14.84 -4.45
CA VAL A 226 -4.47 16.19 -5.04
C VAL A 226 -3.10 16.52 -5.65
N ALA A 227 -2.00 16.10 -5.02
CA ALA A 227 -0.66 16.27 -5.57
C ALA A 227 -0.48 15.48 -6.88
N PHE A 228 -1.13 14.33 -7.01
CA PHE A 228 -1.21 13.60 -8.28
C PHE A 228 -2.12 14.32 -9.28
N ARG A 229 -3.33 14.71 -8.85
CA ARG A 229 -4.27 15.42 -9.71
C ARG A 229 -5.20 16.36 -8.93
N PRO A 230 -5.20 17.68 -9.23
CA PRO A 230 -6.03 18.64 -8.48
C PRO A 230 -7.54 18.34 -8.47
N SER A 231 -8.07 17.74 -9.54
CA SER A 231 -9.49 17.37 -9.61
C SER A 231 -9.90 16.31 -8.60
N TYR A 232 -8.95 15.58 -7.99
CA TYR A 232 -9.26 14.62 -6.94
C TYR A 232 -9.69 15.29 -5.63
N ALA A 233 -9.57 16.61 -5.49
CA ALA A 233 -10.21 17.33 -4.38
C ALA A 233 -11.72 17.07 -4.28
N GLY A 234 -12.39 16.70 -5.39
CA GLY A 234 -13.82 16.36 -5.41
C GLY A 234 -14.21 15.08 -4.65
N PHE A 235 -13.25 14.21 -4.29
CA PHE A 235 -13.50 12.94 -3.57
C PHE A 235 -13.41 13.07 -2.05
N ALA A 236 -13.39 14.30 -1.52
CA ALA A 236 -13.23 14.57 -0.09
C ALA A 236 -14.20 13.79 0.81
N SER A 237 -15.44 13.57 0.35
CA SER A 237 -16.46 12.80 1.08
C SER A 237 -16.14 11.30 1.23
N THR A 238 -15.22 10.77 0.42
CA THR A 238 -14.84 9.34 0.43
C THR A 238 -13.56 9.06 1.21
N TYR A 239 -12.70 10.07 1.39
CA TYR A 239 -11.41 9.93 2.06
C TYR A 239 -11.52 9.50 3.52
N GLU A 240 -12.56 9.94 4.22
CA GLU A 240 -12.80 9.53 5.60
C GLU A 240 -13.10 8.03 5.70
N GLU A 241 -13.90 7.50 4.78
CA GLU A 241 -14.24 6.07 4.74
C GLU A 241 -13.01 5.22 4.36
N MET A 242 -12.19 5.71 3.43
CA MET A 242 -10.90 5.09 3.12
C MET A 242 -9.98 5.08 4.35
N ALA A 243 -9.88 6.20 5.06
CA ALA A 243 -9.06 6.33 6.27
C ALA A 243 -9.51 5.36 7.37
N LYS A 244 -10.82 5.30 7.66
CA LYS A 244 -11.39 4.32 8.61
C LYS A 244 -11.06 2.89 8.20
N ARG A 245 -11.20 2.56 6.92
CA ARG A 245 -10.92 1.21 6.42
C ARG A 245 -9.44 0.84 6.52
N ILE A 246 -8.54 1.76 6.21
CA ILE A 246 -7.10 1.58 6.35
C ILE A 246 -6.73 1.34 7.81
N LEU A 247 -7.29 2.16 8.72
CA LEU A 247 -7.02 2.06 10.15
C LEU A 247 -7.55 0.76 10.76
N HIS A 248 -8.75 0.35 10.36
CA HIS A 248 -9.32 -0.94 10.73
C HIS A 248 -8.43 -2.10 10.26
N SER A 249 -7.97 -2.06 9.01
CA SER A 249 -7.17 -3.14 8.41
C SER A 249 -5.78 -3.31 9.03
N ILE A 250 -5.23 -2.27 9.65
CA ILE A 250 -3.91 -2.33 10.32
C ILE A 250 -4.01 -2.53 11.84
N ASN A 251 -5.18 -2.31 12.45
CA ASN A 251 -5.38 -2.42 13.89
C ASN A 251 -4.69 -3.68 14.44
N ARG A 252 -3.95 -3.56 15.54
CA ARG A 252 -3.17 -4.66 16.11
C ARG A 252 -4.01 -5.86 16.52
N THR A 253 -5.30 -5.69 16.77
CA THR A 253 -6.23 -6.81 16.96
C THR A 253 -6.38 -7.62 15.66
N GLU A 254 -6.59 -6.96 14.52
CA GLU A 254 -6.69 -7.60 13.21
C GLU A 254 -5.34 -8.17 12.74
N SER A 255 -4.30 -7.33 12.71
CA SER A 255 -2.99 -7.70 12.20
C SER A 255 -2.23 -8.67 13.12
N GLY A 256 -2.37 -8.50 14.44
CA GLY A 256 -1.82 -9.42 15.44
C GLY A 256 -2.62 -10.72 15.54
N GLY A 257 -3.94 -10.68 15.36
CA GLY A 257 -4.78 -11.86 15.23
C GLY A 257 -4.37 -12.72 14.03
N GLY A 258 -4.28 -12.11 12.85
CA GLY A 258 -3.82 -12.82 11.64
C GLY A 258 -2.41 -13.39 11.78
N SER A 259 -1.49 -12.66 12.41
CA SER A 259 -0.14 -13.15 12.70
C SER A 259 -0.12 -14.35 13.65
N TYR A 260 -0.94 -14.30 14.70
CA TYR A 260 -1.07 -15.41 15.65
C TYR A 260 -1.70 -16.64 15.01
N GLU A 261 -2.74 -16.47 14.18
CA GLU A 261 -3.40 -17.59 13.49
C GLU A 261 -2.46 -18.31 12.53
N VAL A 262 -1.70 -17.56 11.72
CA VAL A 262 -0.67 -18.14 10.85
C VAL A 262 0.34 -18.93 11.68
N LEU A 263 0.92 -18.31 12.72
CA LEU A 263 1.93 -18.98 13.55
C LEU A 263 1.36 -20.22 14.25
N SER A 264 0.14 -20.12 14.78
CA SER A 264 -0.59 -21.22 15.41
C SER A 264 -0.80 -22.38 14.45
N SER A 265 -1.25 -22.10 13.22
CA SER A 265 -1.46 -23.13 12.20
C SER A 265 -0.15 -23.84 11.79
N LEU A 266 0.97 -23.12 11.83
CA LEU A 266 2.28 -23.67 11.48
C LEU A 266 2.83 -24.60 12.56
N VAL A 267 2.60 -24.29 13.83
CA VAL A 267 3.25 -25.01 14.93
C VAL A 267 2.33 -25.94 15.70
N SER A 268 1.01 -25.83 15.53
CA SER A 268 0.01 -26.67 16.21
C SER A 268 -0.65 -27.62 15.21
N PRO A 269 -0.27 -28.92 15.21
CA PRO A 269 -0.91 -29.93 14.38
C PRO A 269 -2.36 -30.16 14.81
N ALA A 270 -3.22 -30.56 13.89
CA ALA A 270 -4.64 -30.82 14.20
C ALA A 270 -4.86 -32.16 14.94
N SER A 271 -3.94 -33.11 14.77
CA SER A 271 -4.09 -34.51 15.19
C SER A 271 -3.18 -34.93 16.34
N THR A 272 -2.17 -34.12 16.70
CA THR A 272 -1.20 -34.43 17.76
C THR A 272 -1.02 -33.23 18.70
N PRO A 273 -0.61 -33.47 19.96
CA PRO A 273 -0.25 -32.39 20.87
C PRO A 273 0.88 -31.54 20.26
N SER A 274 0.75 -30.21 20.34
CA SER A 274 1.81 -29.29 19.91
C SER A 274 3.05 -29.47 20.80
N LEU A 275 4.23 -29.49 20.19
CA LEU A 275 5.51 -29.44 20.91
C LEU A 275 5.79 -28.07 21.52
N VAL A 276 5.12 -27.03 21.02
CA VAL A 276 5.37 -25.64 21.42
C VAL A 276 4.13 -24.93 21.91
N LEU A 277 4.34 -24.02 22.84
CA LEU A 277 3.36 -23.04 23.29
C LEU A 277 3.74 -21.66 22.77
N ILE A 278 2.81 -20.98 22.11
CA ILE A 278 3.00 -19.61 21.62
C ILE A 278 2.69 -18.63 22.75
N ARG A 279 3.66 -17.78 23.08
CA ARG A 279 3.46 -16.69 24.04
C ARG A 279 3.71 -15.33 23.37
N PRO A 280 2.75 -14.40 23.39
CA PRO A 280 2.99 -13.03 22.94
C PRO A 280 4.12 -12.37 23.74
N ASN A 281 5.03 -11.68 23.05
CA ASN A 281 6.14 -10.94 23.65
C ASN A 281 6.02 -9.46 23.29
N SER A 282 5.24 -8.73 24.09
CA SER A 282 4.87 -7.34 23.81
C SER A 282 5.90 -6.31 24.29
N LYS A 283 7.17 -6.68 24.49
CA LYS A 283 8.22 -5.76 24.95
C LYS A 283 8.57 -4.81 23.79
N ALA A 284 7.95 -3.63 23.82
CA ALA A 284 7.97 -2.58 22.79
C ALA A 284 7.27 -2.99 21.47
N ALA A 285 5.98 -2.69 21.39
CA ALA A 285 5.23 -2.75 20.14
C ALA A 285 5.78 -1.73 19.15
N THR A 286 6.14 -2.17 17.94
CA THR A 286 6.57 -1.26 16.88
C THR A 286 5.38 -0.46 16.35
N PRO A 287 5.60 0.78 15.86
CA PRO A 287 4.53 1.55 15.24
C PRO A 287 3.89 0.79 14.07
N LEU A 288 2.57 0.82 14.00
CA LEU A 288 1.80 0.38 12.84
C LEU A 288 2.16 1.29 11.66
N ARG A 289 2.53 0.75 10.52
CA ARG A 289 3.00 1.51 9.36
C ARG A 289 1.99 1.51 8.23
N VAL A 290 1.58 2.69 7.81
CA VAL A 290 0.71 2.92 6.65
C VAL A 290 1.52 3.68 5.60
N HIS A 291 1.65 3.10 4.42
CA HIS A 291 2.18 3.77 3.25
C HIS A 291 1.06 3.99 2.23
N ILE A 292 0.96 5.20 1.71
CA ILE A 292 -0.10 5.64 0.79
C ILE A 292 0.55 6.31 -0.42
N ASP A 293 0.22 5.84 -1.61
CA ASP A 293 0.60 6.47 -2.86
C ASP A 293 -0.52 6.38 -3.92
N MET A 294 -0.25 6.88 -5.13
CA MET A 294 -1.13 6.77 -6.29
C MET A 294 -0.48 5.86 -7.33
N GLY A 295 -1.25 4.93 -7.88
CA GLY A 295 -0.72 4.08 -8.94
C GLY A 295 -1.68 3.03 -9.48
N PRO A 296 -1.18 2.22 -10.44
CA PRO A 296 -1.94 1.14 -11.01
C PRO A 296 -2.01 -0.09 -10.07
N TYR A 297 -3.11 -0.84 -10.19
CA TYR A 297 -3.31 -2.13 -9.51
C TYR A 297 -4.25 -3.02 -10.33
N GLU A 298 -4.06 -4.33 -10.30
CA GLU A 298 -4.89 -5.28 -11.05
C GLU A 298 -6.31 -5.42 -10.47
N ASP A 299 -7.33 -5.53 -11.33
CA ASP A 299 -8.74 -5.76 -10.97
C ASP A 299 -9.00 -7.24 -10.59
N ARG A 300 -9.78 -7.47 -9.53
CA ARG A 300 -10.07 -8.81 -9.00
C ARG A 300 -11.27 -9.48 -9.66
N ASP A 301 -12.27 -8.68 -10.05
CA ASP A 301 -13.66 -9.16 -10.12
C ASP A 301 -14.32 -9.07 -11.51
N GLY A 302 -13.60 -8.86 -12.61
CA GLY A 302 -14.31 -8.83 -13.91
C GLY A 302 -13.54 -8.62 -15.21
N GLY A 303 -12.23 -8.48 -15.19
CA GLY A 303 -11.44 -8.44 -16.41
C GLY A 303 -9.97 -8.47 -16.08
N SER A 304 -9.16 -9.13 -16.90
CA SER A 304 -7.69 -9.10 -16.87
C SER A 304 -7.18 -7.68 -17.19
N GLY A 305 -7.44 -6.73 -16.30
CA GLY A 305 -7.28 -5.31 -16.54
C GLY A 305 -6.71 -4.61 -15.32
N TRP A 306 -5.93 -3.58 -15.59
CA TRP A 306 -5.34 -2.71 -14.58
C TRP A 306 -6.26 -1.52 -14.31
N LEU A 307 -6.51 -1.25 -13.03
CA LEU A 307 -7.17 -0.07 -12.51
C LEU A 307 -6.12 0.94 -12.02
N PHE A 308 -6.55 2.16 -11.75
CA PHE A 308 -5.69 3.20 -11.18
C PHE A 308 -6.41 3.90 -10.03
N GLY A 309 -5.69 4.14 -8.94
CA GLY A 309 -6.26 4.76 -7.75
C GLY A 309 -5.28 4.92 -6.61
N LEU A 310 -5.84 5.16 -5.42
CA LEU A 310 -5.09 5.17 -4.17
C LEU A 310 -4.61 3.76 -3.87
N ARG A 311 -3.36 3.62 -3.49
CA ARG A 311 -2.78 2.34 -3.06
C ARG A 311 -2.24 2.51 -1.65
N THR A 312 -2.57 1.55 -0.80
CA THR A 312 -2.20 1.56 0.61
C THR A 312 -1.56 0.23 0.98
N VAL A 313 -0.34 0.29 1.50
CA VAL A 313 0.31 -0.84 2.17
C VAL A 313 0.24 -0.61 3.66
N VAL A 314 -0.38 -1.54 4.38
CA VAL A 314 -0.40 -1.56 5.84
C VAL A 314 0.57 -2.62 6.35
N THR A 315 1.36 -2.29 7.37
CA THR A 315 2.35 -3.20 7.95
C THR A 315 2.34 -3.11 9.47
N ALA A 316 2.25 -4.25 10.14
CA ALA A 316 2.33 -4.35 11.58
C ALA A 316 3.30 -5.46 11.98
N GLU A 317 4.09 -5.25 13.02
CA GLU A 317 4.95 -6.29 13.56
C GLU A 317 4.54 -6.66 14.97
N THR A 318 4.50 -7.95 15.24
CA THR A 318 4.22 -8.55 16.54
C THR A 318 5.28 -9.57 16.87
N SER A 319 5.72 -9.61 18.12
CA SER A 319 6.74 -10.57 18.57
C SER A 319 6.10 -11.67 19.41
N TYR A 320 6.55 -12.89 19.19
CA TYR A 320 6.13 -14.10 19.89
C TYR A 320 7.36 -14.87 20.37
N VAL A 321 7.19 -15.61 21.46
CA VAL A 321 8.17 -16.57 21.94
C VAL A 321 7.52 -17.94 21.84
N LEU A 322 8.20 -18.87 21.17
CA LEU A 322 7.84 -20.28 21.17
C LEU A 322 8.55 -20.93 22.36
N CYS A 323 7.76 -21.45 23.29
CA CYS A 323 8.23 -22.17 24.47
C CYS A 323 7.97 -23.67 24.31
N ASP A 324 8.61 -24.48 25.15
CA ASP A 324 8.23 -25.86 25.37
C ASP A 324 6.75 -25.94 25.80
N ALA A 325 5.99 -26.87 25.22
CA ALA A 325 4.60 -27.08 25.60
C ALA A 325 4.45 -27.67 27.02
N ASP A 326 5.40 -28.51 27.45
CA ASP A 326 5.37 -29.16 28.76
C ASP A 326 5.96 -28.25 29.86
N ASP A 327 6.90 -27.38 29.49
CA ASP A 327 7.49 -26.36 30.37
C ASP A 327 7.51 -24.96 29.71
N PRO A 328 6.45 -24.15 29.89
CA PRO A 328 6.35 -22.81 29.31
C PRO A 328 7.44 -21.82 29.74
N THR A 329 8.26 -22.16 30.74
CA THR A 329 9.42 -21.34 31.15
C THR A 329 10.65 -21.57 30.27
N THR A 330 10.69 -22.70 29.56
CA THR A 330 11.78 -23.06 28.64
C THR A 330 11.50 -22.45 27.26
N GLU A 331 12.12 -21.30 26.99
CA GLU A 331 12.03 -20.61 25.70
C GLU A 331 12.89 -21.31 24.64
N TRP A 332 12.32 -21.54 23.46
CA TRP A 332 13.02 -22.21 22.34
C TRP A 332 13.51 -21.21 21.30
N VAL A 333 12.63 -20.30 20.86
CA VAL A 333 12.94 -19.28 19.85
C VAL A 333 12.03 -18.07 20.00
N THR A 334 12.56 -16.88 19.71
CA THR A 334 11.77 -15.66 19.57
C THR A 334 11.57 -15.36 18.10
N VAL A 335 10.33 -15.11 17.72
CA VAL A 335 9.89 -14.90 16.34
C VAL A 335 9.21 -13.55 16.25
N GLN A 336 9.60 -12.76 15.26
CA GLN A 336 8.89 -11.56 14.88
C GLN A 336 8.02 -11.87 13.66
N ALA A 337 6.71 -11.66 13.78
CA ALA A 337 5.77 -11.78 12.68
C ALA A 337 5.53 -10.38 12.10
N LYS A 338 5.74 -10.23 10.80
CA LYS A 338 5.44 -9.02 10.04
C LYS A 338 4.20 -9.27 9.19
N TYR A 339 3.08 -8.72 9.63
CA TYR A 339 1.84 -8.66 8.87
C TYR A 339 1.93 -7.56 7.82
N VAL A 340 1.56 -7.88 6.58
CA VAL A 340 1.44 -6.92 5.48
C VAL A 340 0.11 -7.16 4.77
N ASN A 341 -0.66 -6.10 4.54
CA ASN A 341 -1.87 -6.17 3.71
C ASN A 341 -1.89 -4.98 2.74
N ARG A 342 -2.53 -5.18 1.60
CA ARG A 342 -2.62 -4.19 0.53
C ARG A 342 -4.08 -3.87 0.27
N LEU A 343 -4.39 -2.58 0.28
CA LEU A 343 -5.67 -2.03 -0.11
C LEU A 343 -5.47 -1.10 -1.30
N ALA A 344 -6.37 -1.13 -2.26
CA ALA A 344 -6.42 -0.13 -3.33
C ALA A 344 -7.83 0.42 -3.45
N PHE A 345 -7.97 1.70 -3.80
CA PHE A 345 -9.26 2.39 -3.92
C PHE A 345 -9.32 3.19 -5.22
N SER A 346 -10.30 2.91 -6.06
CA SER A 346 -10.51 3.64 -7.31
C SER A 346 -11.13 5.01 -7.09
N PHE A 347 -10.71 6.01 -7.87
CA PHE A 347 -11.33 7.35 -7.88
C PHE A 347 -12.28 7.61 -9.05
N GLY A 348 -12.79 6.60 -9.75
CA GLY A 348 -13.85 6.75 -10.77
C GLY A 348 -13.60 7.69 -11.96
N MET A 349 -12.42 8.31 -12.01
CA MET A 349 -12.02 9.40 -12.90
C MET A 349 -10.86 8.98 -13.79
N SER A 350 -10.49 7.69 -13.75
CA SER A 350 -9.62 7.07 -14.73
C SER A 350 -10.48 6.39 -15.79
N PRO A 351 -10.02 6.24 -17.04
CA PRO A 351 -10.75 5.48 -18.06
C PRO A 351 -11.00 4.01 -17.70
N PHE A 352 -10.34 3.51 -16.66
CA PHE A 352 -10.33 2.11 -16.22
C PHE A 352 -11.29 1.85 -15.08
N THR A 353 -11.70 2.91 -14.38
CA THR A 353 -12.50 2.81 -13.16
C THR A 353 -13.74 3.67 -13.27
N SER A 354 -14.93 3.06 -13.15
CA SER A 354 -16.12 3.82 -12.77
C SER A 354 -16.07 4.12 -11.27
N GLU A 355 -16.80 5.14 -10.80
CA GLU A 355 -16.86 5.52 -9.37
C GLU A 355 -17.25 4.36 -8.45
N SER A 356 -17.95 3.36 -9.00
CA SER A 356 -18.42 2.16 -8.30
C SER A 356 -17.50 0.93 -8.42
N ARG A 357 -16.40 0.98 -9.19
CA ARG A 357 -15.79 -0.23 -9.77
C ARG A 357 -14.61 -0.86 -9.09
N GLY A 358 -14.05 -0.34 -8.00
CA GLY A 358 -13.02 -1.15 -7.36
C GLY A 358 -12.27 -0.50 -6.25
N ALA A 359 -12.63 -0.87 -5.03
CA ALA A 359 -11.59 -1.08 -4.05
C ALA A 359 -11.25 -2.57 -3.99
N ARG A 360 -9.97 -2.83 -3.77
CA ARG A 360 -9.36 -4.15 -3.72
C ARG A 360 -8.70 -4.32 -2.37
N GLU A 361 -8.86 -5.50 -1.79
CA GLU A 361 -8.08 -5.91 -0.64
C GLU A 361 -7.54 -7.32 -0.91
N ASP A 362 -6.23 -7.49 -0.77
CA ASP A 362 -5.55 -8.72 -1.21
C ASP A 362 -5.66 -9.86 -0.20
N GLY A 363 -5.94 -9.52 1.06
CA GLY A 363 -5.75 -10.43 2.18
C GLY A 363 -4.34 -10.25 2.74
N GLY A 364 -4.23 -10.27 4.06
CA GLY A 364 -2.94 -10.10 4.72
C GLY A 364 -2.01 -11.29 4.46
N HIS A 365 -0.71 -11.02 4.44
CA HIS A 365 0.35 -12.01 4.48
C HIS A 365 1.21 -11.79 5.71
N VAL A 366 1.76 -12.86 6.25
CA VAL A 366 2.62 -12.83 7.43
C VAL A 366 3.97 -13.43 7.06
N GLN A 367 5.01 -12.63 7.24
CA GLN A 367 6.40 -13.07 7.15
C GLN A 367 6.92 -13.30 8.56
N LEU A 368 7.54 -14.46 8.79
CA LEU A 368 8.19 -14.75 10.08
C LEU A 368 9.68 -14.43 9.97
N MET A 369 10.21 -13.77 10.98
CA MET A 369 11.60 -13.33 11.05
C MET A 369 12.20 -13.73 12.39
N ARG A 370 13.49 -14.03 12.39
CA ARG A 370 14.24 -14.25 13.62
C ARG A 370 14.46 -12.90 14.30
N HIS A 371 14.08 -12.80 15.57
CA HIS A 371 14.31 -11.60 16.38
C HIS A 371 15.77 -11.52 16.84
#